data_AF-A0A7W8RVE8-F1
#
_entry.id   AF-A0A7W8RVE8-F1
#
_cell.length_a   1.000
_cell.length_b   1.000
_cell.length_c   1.000
_cell.angle_alpha   90.00
_cell.angle_beta   90.00
_cell.angle_gamma   90.00
#
_symmetry.space_group_name_H-M   'P 1'
#
loop_
_entity.id
_entity.type
_entity.pdbx_description
1 polymer ?
#
loop_
_entity_poly.entity_id
_entity_poly.type
_entity_poly.pdbx_seq_one_letter_code
_entity_poly.pdbx_strand_id
1 'polypeptide(L)' 'MVKTGEFKRWLAQQGATFKEGAGHTKVYLNGKQTILSRHLSKEIKEGTRQAILKQLGLK' A
#
# COMPACT_ATOMS: atom_id res chain seq x y z
N MET A 1 14.49 -3.66 5.68
CA MET A 1 13.34 -4.21 4.92
C MET A 1 12.08 -3.97 5.73
N VAL A 2 10.94 -3.73 5.09
CA VAL A 2 9.68 -3.36 5.77
C VAL A 2 8.64 -4.44 5.53
N LYS A 3 7.85 -4.82 6.55
CA LYS A 3 6.75 -5.77 6.34
C LYS A 3 5.57 -5.07 5.65
N THR A 4 4.86 -5.81 4.81
CA THR A 4 3.69 -5.30 4.10
C THR A 4 2.63 -4.74 5.07
N GLY A 5 2.48 -5.35 6.25
CA GLY A 5 1.60 -4.85 7.32
C GLY A 5 2.03 -3.51 7.91
N GLU A 6 3.33 -3.29 8.12
CA GLU A 6 3.85 -2.01 8.61
C GLU A 6 3.65 -0.92 7.56
N PHE A 7 3.90 -1.24 6.29
CA PHE A 7 3.65 -0.32 5.19
C PHE A 7 2.16 0.03 5.05
N LYS A 8 1.26 -0.94 5.23
CA LYS A 8 -0.19 -0.69 5.26
C LYS A 8 -0.57 0.29 6.37
N ARG A 9 -0.03 0.12 7.58
CA ARG A 9 -0.28 1.04 8.72
C ARG A 9 0.26 2.44 8.43
N TRP A 10 1.45 2.54 7.86
CA TRP A 10 2.03 3.83 7.47
C TRP A 10 1.18 4.55 6.41
N LEU A 11 0.71 3.83 5.38
CA LEU A 11 -0.22 4.38 4.39
C LEU A 11 -1.53 4.88 5.04
N ALA A 12 -2.06 4.14 6.03
CA ALA A 12 -3.23 4.58 6.79
C ALA A 12 -3.00 5.90 7.53
N GLN A 13 -1.80 6.10 8.10
CA GLN A 13 -1.41 7.36 8.75
C GLN A 13 -1.32 8.53 7.76
N GLN A 14 -1.00 8.27 6.49
CA GLN A 14 -1.05 9.28 5.42
C GLN A 14 -2.48 9.59 4.94
N GLY A 15 -3.51 8.99 5.55
CA GLY A 15 -4.91 9.15 5.17
C GLY A 15 -5.39 8.19 4.07
N ALA A 16 -4.61 7.15 3.75
CA ALA A 16 -5.04 6.17 2.75
C ALA A 16 -6.19 5.31 3.29
N THR A 17 -7.15 5.00 2.42
CA THR A 17 -8.27 4.09 2.71
C THR A 17 -8.10 2.76 1.98
N PHE A 18 -8.69 1.70 2.52
CA PHE A 18 -8.47 0.34 2.05
C PHE A 18 -9.80 -0.35 1.76
N LYS A 19 -9.89 -0.99 0.59
CA LYS A 19 -11.04 -1.84 0.21
C LYS A 19 -10.54 -3.22 -0.14
N GLU A 20 -11.02 -4.23 0.57
CA GLU A 20 -10.72 -5.62 0.23
C GLU A 20 -11.42 -6.00 -1.08
N GLY A 21 -10.63 -6.47 -2.07
CA GLY A 21 -11.15 -7.14 -3.26
C GLY A 21 -10.99 -8.66 -3.14
N ALA A 22 -11.46 -9.40 -4.15
CA ALA A 22 -11.35 -10.86 -4.17
C ALA A 22 -9.89 -11.37 -4.07
N GLY A 23 -8.95 -10.65 -4.69
CA GLY A 23 -7.52 -11.01 -4.71
C GLY A 23 -6.62 -10.10 -3.87
N HIS A 24 -6.73 -8.78 -4.07
CA HIS A 24 -5.82 -7.78 -3.50
C HIS A 24 -6.58 -6.71 -2.72
N THR A 25 -5.91 -6.09 -1.75
CA THR A 25 -6.42 -4.89 -1.08
C THR A 25 -6.22 -3.70 -2.02
N LYS A 26 -7.29 -2.99 -2.37
CA LYS A 26 -7.20 -1.72 -3.08
C LYS A 26 -6.92 -0.61 -2.07
N VAL A 27 -5.94 0.23 -2.37
CA VAL A 27 -5.56 1.38 -1.56
C VAL A 27 -5.93 2.64 -2.31
N TYR A 28 -6.60 3.57 -1.65
CA TYR A 28 -7.01 4.85 -2.22
C TYR A 28 -6.45 6.01 -1.40
N LEU A 29 -5.91 7.01 -2.07
CA LEU A 29 -5.42 8.25 -1.44
C LEU A 29 -5.56 9.42 -2.43
N ASN A 30 -6.21 10.51 -2.03
CA ASN A 30 -6.32 11.74 -2.82
C ASN A 30 -6.78 11.51 -4.28
N GLY A 31 -7.78 10.66 -4.48
CA GLY A 31 -8.30 10.30 -5.81
C GLY A 31 -7.43 9.33 -6.62
N LYS A 32 -6.26 8.94 -6.10
CA LYS A 32 -5.36 7.94 -6.70
C LYS A 32 -5.62 6.57 -6.08
N GLN A 33 -5.25 5.52 -6.82
CA GLN A 33 -5.40 4.14 -6.38
C GLN A 33 -4.19 3.29 -6.70
N THR A 34 -3.96 2.27 -5.87
CA THR A 34 -3.03 1.18 -6.15
C THR A 34 -3.53 -0.12 -5.52
N ILE A 35 -2.80 -1.21 -5.72
CA ILE A 35 -3.06 -2.51 -5.11
C ILE A 35 -1.95 -2.87 -4.12
N LEU A 36 -2.34 -3.47 -3.00
CA LEU A 36 -1.44 -3.99 -1.98
C LEU A 36 -1.70 -5.49 -1.79
N SER A 37 -0.63 -6.24 -1.59
CA SER A 37 -0.71 -7.66 -1.23
C SER A 37 -1.31 -7.83 0.16
N ARG A 38 -2.13 -8.88 0.35
CA ARG A 38 -2.71 -9.25 1.65
C ARG A 38 -1.75 -10.02 2.55
N HIS A 39 -0.59 -10.41 2.05
CA HIS A 39 0.42 -11.12 2.83
C HIS A 39 1.18 -10.16 3.76
N LEU A 40 0.52 -9.72 4.85
CA LEU A 40 1.04 -8.68 5.75
C LEU A 40 2.36 -9.05 6.42
N SER A 41 2.60 -10.34 6.67
CA SER A 41 3.83 -10.85 7.30
C SER A 41 5.03 -10.88 6.37
N LYS A 42 4.83 -10.78 5.05
CA LYS A 42 5.93 -10.79 4.06
C LYS A 42 6.51 -9.39 3.88
N GLU A 43 7.81 -9.37 3.65
CA GLU A 43 8.53 -8.14 3.32
C GLU A 43 8.09 -7.58 1.98
N ILE A 44 7.92 -6.26 1.93
CA ILE A 44 7.68 -5.56 0.67
C ILE A 44 9.01 -5.31 -0.02
N LYS A 45 9.09 -5.67 -1.31
CA LYS A 45 10.25 -5.33 -2.13
C LYS A 45 10.32 -3.81 -2.28
N GLU A 46 11.52 -3.24 -2.18
CA GLU A 46 11.69 -1.79 -2.22
C GLU A 46 11.16 -1.17 -3.52
N GLY A 47 11.39 -1.82 -4.67
CA GLY A 47 10.83 -1.35 -5.95
C GLY A 47 9.29 -1.30 -5.95
N THR A 48 8.62 -2.25 -5.28
CA THR A 48 7.16 -2.26 -5.14
C THR A 48 6.70 -1.14 -4.21
N ARG A 49 7.41 -0.90 -3.10
CA ARG A 49 7.13 0.21 -2.19
C ARG A 49 7.22 1.54 -2.93
N GLN A 50 8.32 1.79 -3.64
CA GLN A 50 8.54 3.02 -4.41
C GLN A 50 7.48 3.22 -5.50
N ALA A 51 7.10 2.15 -6.20
CA ALA A 51 6.03 2.20 -7.19
C ALA A 51 4.68 2.62 -6.57
N ILE A 52 4.33 2.05 -5.41
CA ILE A 52 3.10 2.40 -4.68
C ILE A 52 3.12 3.87 -4.25
N LEU A 53 4.22 4.36 -3.68
CA LEU A 53 4.36 5.76 -3.28
C LEU A 53 4.15 6.69 -4.48
N LYS A 54 4.84 6.43 -5.59
CA LYS A 54 4.68 7.18 -6.84
C LYS A 54 3.24 7.16 -7.37
N GLN A 55 2.59 5.99 -7.37
CA GLN A 55 1.21 5.83 -7.83
C GLN A 55 0.21 6.59 -6.94
N LEU A 56 0.46 6.63 -5.63
CA LEU A 56 -0.35 7.38 -4.67
C LEU A 56 0.01 8.87 -4.60
N GLY A 57 1.06 9.31 -5.32
CA GLY A 57 1.54 10.68 -5.28
C GLY A 57 2.20 11.08 -3.97
N LEU A 58 2.65 10.09 -3.20
CA LEU A 58 3.49 10.28 -2.02
C LEU A 58 4.93 10.33 -2.52
N LYS A 59 5.61 11.44 -2.28
CA LYS A 59 6.98 11.69 -2.74
C LYS A 59 7.99 11.14 -1.74
#